data_AF-A0A1W0E6Y5-F1
#
_entry.id   AF-A0A1W0E6Y5-F1
#
_cell.length_a   1.000
_cell.length_b   1.000
_cell.length_c   1.000
_cell.angle_alpha   90.00
_cell.angle_beta   90.00
_cell.angle_gamma   90.00
#
_symmetry.space_group_name_H-M   'P 1'
#
loop_
_entity.id
_entity.type
_entity.pdbx_description
1 polymer ?
#
loop_
_entity_poly.entity_id
_entity_poly.type
_entity_poly.pdbx_seq_one_letter_code
_entity_poly.pdbx_strand_id
1 'polypeptide(L)'
;MKGSFQKDLEFLESLTNIEYLKWLRNKEYINNPYFIEYLKKLLIFKKEKYFKFLVYPQSLEILEFIINNQNELNSNDFFEKLEKQQYYLWLYKK
;
A
#
# COMPACT_ATOMS: atom_id res chain seq x y z
N MET A 1 -15.94 -13.26 -14.32
CA MET A 1 -14.85 -13.04 -13.34
C MET A 1 -14.28 -11.62 -13.47
N LYS A 2 -15.07 -10.56 -13.20
CA LYS A 2 -14.58 -9.17 -13.11
C LYS A 2 -14.25 -8.74 -11.68
N GLY A 3 -14.77 -9.46 -10.68
CA GLY A 3 -14.71 -9.04 -9.27
C GLY A 3 -13.32 -9.11 -8.63
N SER A 4 -12.46 -10.05 -9.01
CA SER A 4 -11.16 -10.21 -8.33
C SER A 4 -10.17 -9.08 -8.67
N PHE A 5 -10.03 -8.74 -9.96
CA PHE A 5 -9.12 -7.68 -10.39
C PHE A 5 -9.46 -6.32 -9.78
N GLN A 6 -10.74 -5.95 -9.80
CA GLN A 6 -11.17 -4.66 -9.26
C GLN A 6 -11.03 -4.62 -7.73
N LYS A 7 -11.32 -5.71 -7.03
CA LYS A 7 -11.07 -5.82 -5.58
C LYS A 7 -9.59 -5.74 -5.24
N ASP A 8 -8.72 -6.41 -6.01
CA ASP A 8 -7.28 -6.36 -5.81
C ASP A 8 -6.73 -4.93 -6.04
N LEU A 9 -7.30 -4.22 -7.01
CA LEU A 9 -6.96 -2.82 -7.29
C LEU A 9 -7.45 -1.87 -6.19
N GLU A 10 -8.72 -2.00 -5.77
CA GLU A 10 -9.28 -1.23 -4.65
C GLU A 10 -8.51 -1.49 -3.35
N PHE A 11 -8.11 -2.75 -3.11
CA PHE A 11 -7.27 -3.13 -1.99
C PHE A 11 -5.88 -2.47 -2.09
N LEU A 12 -5.22 -2.54 -3.24
CA LEU A 12 -3.93 -1.89 -3.45
C LEU A 12 -4.03 -0.37 -3.18
N GLU A 13 -5.05 0.29 -3.69
CA GLU A 13 -5.28 1.72 -3.44
C GLU A 13 -5.57 2.00 -1.97
N SER A 14 -6.26 1.11 -1.25
CA SER A 14 -6.50 1.24 0.18
C SER A 14 -5.23 1.23 1.03
N LEU A 15 -4.12 0.69 0.53
CA LEU A 15 -2.81 0.77 1.21
C LEU A 15 -2.28 2.20 1.31
N THR A 16 -2.80 3.14 0.52
CA THR A 16 -2.48 4.57 0.71
C THR A 16 -3.11 5.15 1.97
N ASN A 17 -4.15 4.52 2.52
CA ASN A 17 -4.78 4.97 3.75
C ASN A 17 -3.96 4.55 4.97
N ILE A 18 -3.42 5.55 5.67
CA ILE A 18 -2.54 5.37 6.82
C ILE A 18 -3.26 4.68 7.97
N GLU A 19 -4.51 5.03 8.25
CA GLU A 19 -5.31 4.39 9.31
C GLU A 19 -5.58 2.92 8.98
N TYR A 20 -5.76 2.59 7.70
CA TYR A 20 -5.91 1.22 7.26
C TYR A 20 -4.61 0.41 7.44
N LEU A 21 -3.46 0.99 7.11
CA LEU A 21 -2.16 0.35 7.36
C LEU A 21 -1.89 0.14 8.86
N LYS A 22 -2.23 1.12 9.72
CA LYS A 22 -2.16 0.97 11.18
C LYS A 22 -3.08 -0.16 11.66
N TRP A 23 -4.28 -0.28 11.09
CA TRP A 23 -5.20 -1.37 11.39
C TRP A 23 -4.63 -2.74 10.97
N LEU A 24 -4.04 -2.84 9.77
CA LEU A 24 -3.38 -4.06 9.29
C LEU A 24 -2.23 -4.49 10.20
N ARG A 25 -1.42 -3.53 10.66
CA ARG A 25 -0.34 -3.75 11.63
C ARG A 25 -0.88 -4.28 12.95
N ASN A 26 -1.90 -3.62 13.51
CA ASN A 26 -2.49 -4.01 14.81
C ASN A 26 -3.16 -5.39 14.77
N LYS A 27 -3.53 -5.87 13.57
CA LYS A 27 -4.05 -7.23 13.34
C LYS A 27 -2.98 -8.26 13.00
N GLU A 28 -1.70 -7.88 13.04
CA GLU A 28 -0.55 -8.74 12.77
C GLU A 28 -0.54 -9.37 11.36
N TYR A 29 -1.32 -8.82 10.41
CA TYR A 29 -1.34 -9.33 9.03
C TYR A 29 0.01 -9.16 8.34
N ILE A 30 0.74 -8.10 8.67
CA ILE A 30 2.05 -7.78 8.08
C ILE A 30 3.11 -8.83 8.44
N ASN A 31 2.96 -9.48 9.59
CA ASN A 31 3.86 -10.56 10.03
C ASN A 31 3.50 -11.92 9.41
N ASN A 32 2.36 -12.02 8.73
CA ASN A 32 1.90 -13.28 8.15
C ASN A 32 2.56 -13.51 6.78
N PRO A 33 3.34 -14.60 6.60
CA PRO A 33 4.03 -14.87 5.34
C PRO A 33 3.07 -15.09 4.17
N TYR A 34 1.87 -15.63 4.41
CA TYR A 34 0.86 -15.80 3.36
C TYR A 34 0.32 -14.46 2.85
N PHE A 35 0.21 -13.47 3.74
CA PHE A 35 -0.20 -12.12 3.36
C PHE A 35 0.88 -11.41 2.55
N ILE A 36 2.15 -11.56 2.93
CA ILE A 36 3.28 -11.02 2.15
C ILE A 36 3.34 -11.63 0.74
N GLU A 37 3.12 -12.95 0.61
CA GLU A 37 3.04 -13.60 -0.70
C GLU A 37 1.86 -13.09 -1.53
N TYR A 38 0.74 -12.72 -0.90
CA TYR A 38 -0.35 -12.04 -1.59
C TYR A 38 0.05 -10.64 -2.07
N LEU A 39 0.70 -9.84 -1.22
CA LEU A 39 1.20 -8.51 -1.59
C LEU A 39 2.18 -8.57 -2.77
N LYS A 40 3.06 -9.57 -2.82
CA LYS A 40 3.97 -9.78 -3.97
C LYS A 40 3.21 -10.05 -5.27
N LYS A 41 2.05 -10.73 -5.22
CA LYS A 41 1.22 -10.93 -6.42
C LYS A 41 0.69 -9.60 -6.98
N LEU A 42 0.42 -8.63 -6.11
CA LEU A 42 -0.04 -7.30 -6.51
C LEU A 42 1.05 -6.48 -7.22
N LEU A 43 2.33 -6.86 -7.15
CA LEU A 43 3.39 -6.22 -7.95
C LEU A 43 3.19 -6.38 -9.46
N ILE A 44 2.28 -7.27 -9.91
CA ILE A 44 1.86 -7.33 -11.31
C ILE A 44 1.29 -6.01 -11.82
N PHE A 45 0.69 -5.19 -10.93
CA PHE A 45 0.12 -3.88 -11.26
C PHE A 45 1.18 -2.83 -11.64
N LYS A 46 2.47 -3.08 -11.35
CA LYS A 46 3.60 -2.24 -11.77
C LYS A 46 3.85 -2.30 -13.29
N LYS A 47 3.39 -3.36 -13.97
CA LYS A 47 3.54 -3.47 -15.42
C LYS A 47 2.71 -2.38 -16.11
N GLU A 48 3.25 -1.75 -17.15
CA GLU A 48 2.61 -0.64 -17.89
C GLU A 48 1.15 -0.92 -18.29
N LYS A 49 0.85 -2.17 -18.65
CA LYS A 49 -0.50 -2.62 -19.01
C LYS A 49 -1.54 -2.35 -17.92
N TYR A 50 -1.15 -2.44 -16.65
CA TYR A 50 -2.04 -2.31 -15.49
C TYR A 50 -1.88 -0.98 -14.76
N PHE A 51 -0.70 -0.35 -14.86
CA PHE A 51 -0.40 0.92 -14.20
C PHE A 51 -1.41 2.02 -14.55
N LYS A 52 -1.92 2.05 -15.79
CA LYS A 52 -2.94 3.01 -16.26
C LYS A 52 -4.28 2.97 -15.51
N PHE A 53 -4.55 1.90 -14.74
CA PHE A 53 -5.79 1.78 -13.97
C PHE A 53 -5.64 2.29 -12.53
N LEU A 54 -4.42 2.61 -12.08
CA LEU A 54 -4.18 3.10 -10.73
C LEU A 54 -4.49 4.58 -10.65
N VAL A 55 -5.39 4.95 -9.74
CA VAL A 55 -5.67 6.35 -9.40
C VAL A 55 -4.54 6.91 -8.53
N TYR A 56 -3.98 6.08 -7.66
CA TYR A 56 -2.93 6.45 -6.71
C TYR A 56 -1.65 5.65 -6.97
N PRO A 57 -0.69 6.16 -7.76
CA PRO A 57 0.55 5.44 -8.05
C PRO A 57 1.42 5.21 -6.81
N GLN A 58 1.26 6.04 -5.78
CA GLN A 58 1.93 5.92 -4.47
C GLN A 58 1.61 4.60 -3.75
N SER A 59 0.48 3.96 -4.08
CA SER A 59 0.13 2.65 -3.52
C SER A 59 1.16 1.57 -3.84
N LEU A 60 1.80 1.63 -5.01
CA LEU A 60 2.85 0.68 -5.39
C LEU A 60 4.15 0.90 -4.61
N GLU A 61 4.54 2.15 -4.35
CA GLU A 61 5.72 2.46 -3.55
C GLU A 61 5.54 2.00 -2.10
N ILE A 62 4.35 2.22 -1.54
CA ILE A 62 3.98 1.74 -0.21
C ILE A 62 3.98 0.20 -0.19
N LEU A 63 3.42 -0.45 -1.21
CA LEU A 63 3.43 -1.91 -1.34
C LEU A 63 4.85 -2.48 -1.33
N GLU A 64 5.76 -1.92 -2.14
CA GLU A 64 7.16 -2.33 -2.19
C GLU A 64 7.88 -2.11 -0.86
N PHE A 65 7.62 -0.97 -0.23
CA PHE A 65 8.16 -0.67 1.10
C PHE A 65 7.70 -1.70 2.13
N ILE A 66 6.42 -2.07 2.14
CA ILE A 66 5.87 -3.05 3.09
C ILE A 66 6.50 -4.43 2.91
N ILE A 67 6.71 -4.86 1.68
CA ILE A 67 7.29 -6.17 1.38
C ILE A 67 8.75 -6.25 1.88
N ASN A 68 9.53 -5.18 1.68
CA ASN A 68 10.96 -5.15 1.98
C ASN A 68 11.27 -4.78 3.44
N ASN A 69 10.46 -3.90 4.06
CA ASN A 69 10.73 -3.29 5.37
C ASN A 69 9.64 -3.64 6.40
N GLN A 70 9.32 -4.93 6.52
CA GLN A 70 8.29 -5.43 7.45
C GLN A 70 8.55 -5.01 8.91
N ASN A 71 9.82 -4.97 9.31
CA ASN A 71 10.22 -4.56 10.65
C ASN A 71 10.00 -3.07 10.92
N GLU A 72 10.10 -2.22 9.89
CA GLU A 72 9.91 -0.77 10.02
C GLU A 72 8.44 -0.38 10.17
N LEU A 73 7.50 -1.24 9.73
CA LEU A 73 6.07 -1.02 9.98
C LEU A 73 5.69 -1.14 11.45
N ASN A 74 6.54 -1.78 12.26
CA ASN A 74 6.32 -1.84 13.70
C ASN A 74 6.67 -0.52 14.39
N SER A 75 7.50 0.33 13.78
CA SER A 75 7.81 1.66 14.32
C SER A 75 6.75 2.68 13.91
N ASN A 76 6.45 3.62 14.80
CA ASN A 76 5.50 4.70 14.50
C ASN A 76 6.12 5.74 13.54
N ASP A 77 7.45 5.81 13.46
CA ASP A 77 8.20 6.74 12.62
C ASP A 77 7.82 6.66 11.13
N PHE A 78 7.51 5.46 10.64
CA PHE A 78 7.07 5.27 9.26
C PHE A 78 5.74 5.98 8.98
N PHE A 79 4.75 5.80 9.88
CA PHE A 79 3.43 6.41 9.73
C PHE A 79 3.50 7.93 9.83
N GLU A 80 4.31 8.48 10.74
CA GLU A 80 4.51 9.92 10.84
C GLU A 80 5.14 10.52 9.57
N LYS A 81 6.10 9.81 8.97
CA LYS A 81 6.70 10.24 7.69
C LYS A 81 5.68 10.19 6.56
N LEU A 82 4.88 9.13 6.48
CA LEU A 82 3.80 9.00 5.49
C LEU A 82 2.76 10.10 5.64
N GLU A 83 2.30 10.38 6.87
CA GLU A 83 1.32 11.44 7.14
C GLU A 83 1.85 12.80 6.67
N LYS A 84 3.11 13.10 6.97
CA LYS A 84 3.78 14.33 6.49
C LYS A 84 3.84 14.38 4.96
N GLN A 85 4.22 13.29 4.30
CA GLN A 85 4.26 13.23 2.83
C GLN A 85 2.87 13.48 2.22
N GLN A 86 1.83 12.83 2.74
CA GLN A 86 0.46 13.03 2.27
C GLN A 86 -0.04 14.46 2.50
N TYR A 87 0.27 15.02 3.67
CA TYR A 87 -0.04 16.40 3.98
C TYR A 87 0.60 17.37 2.99
N TYR A 88 1.90 17.21 2.69
CA TYR A 88 2.58 18.05 1.68
C TYR A 88 2.00 17.86 0.28
N LEU A 89 1.67 16.62 -0.12
CA LEU A 89 1.02 16.36 -1.40
C LEU A 89 -0.32 17.09 -1.52
N TRP A 90 -1.09 17.18 -0.44
CA TRP A 90 -2.35 17.94 -0.42
C TRP A 90 -2.14 19.45 -0.46
N LEU A 91 -1.12 19.97 0.23
CA LEU A 91 -0.79 21.39 0.17
C LEU A 91 -0.36 21.85 -1.23
N TYR A 92 0.37 21.00 -1.96
CA TYR A 92 0.97 21.36 -3.25
C TYR A 92 0.25 20.79 -4.47
N LYS A 93 -0.77 19.92 -4.31
CA LYS A 93 -1.73 19.59 -5.38
C LYS A 93 -2.63 20.82 -5.63
N LYS A 94 -2.15 21.76 -6.44
CA LYS A 94 -2.93 22.89 -6.97
C LYS A 94 -3.07 22.75 -8.47
#